data_AF-A0A848ZGP0-F1
#
_entry.id   AF-A0A848ZGP0-F1
#
_cell.length_a   1.000
_cell.length_b   1.000
_cell.length_c   1.000
_cell.angle_alpha   90.00
_cell.angle_beta   90.00
_cell.angle_gamma   90.00
#
_symmetry.space_group_name_H-M   'P 1'
#
loop_
_entity.id
_entity.type
_entity.pdbx_description
1 polymer ?
#
loop_
_entity_poly.entity_id
_entity_poly.type
_entity_poly.pdbx_seq_one_letter_code
_entity_poly.pdbx_strand_id
1 'polypeptide(L)'
;DWMIPAPAQGAMVVVSMENDPYSTEAVRKLNDKKTEISTHVEREFLQVLEGGCTAPIGAIATIHKDSLNFEGVLLSLDGKQKIAVKKSITTQHYKDFGRTCAQEILNNGGSEMMVEIKKELA
;
A
#
# COMPACT_ATOMS: atom_id res chain seq x y z
N ASP A 1 -16.35 7.32 1.83
CA ASP A 1 -15.28 8.24 2.30
C ASP A 1 -14.72 9.07 1.17
N TRP A 2 -14.28 10.29 1.48
CA TRP A 2 -13.83 11.29 0.50
C TRP A 2 -12.31 11.21 0.19
N MET A 3 -11.52 10.69 1.13
CA MET A 3 -10.06 10.65 1.06
C MET A 3 -9.55 9.27 1.50
N ILE A 4 -8.83 8.60 0.60
CA ILE A 4 -8.10 7.36 0.92
C ILE A 4 -6.78 7.76 1.57
N PRO A 5 -6.40 7.16 2.72
CA PRO A 5 -5.19 7.55 3.45
C PRO A 5 -3.92 7.20 2.68
N ALA A 6 -2.81 7.78 3.12
CA ALA A 6 -1.49 7.35 2.65
C ALA A 6 -1.25 5.87 3.03
N PRO A 7 -0.55 5.09 2.19
CA PRO A 7 -0.22 3.70 2.51
C PRO A 7 0.48 3.59 3.87
N ALA A 8 0.02 2.65 4.70
CA ALA A 8 0.46 2.41 6.08
C ALA A 8 0.30 3.58 7.06
N GLN A 9 -0.57 4.55 6.77
CA GLN A 9 -0.83 5.67 7.68
C GLN A 9 -1.36 5.18 9.04
N GLY A 10 -0.70 5.62 10.12
CA GLY A 10 -1.04 5.26 11.49
C GLY A 10 -0.37 3.98 12.01
N ALA A 11 0.34 3.23 11.17
CA ALA A 11 1.15 2.10 11.61
C ALA A 11 2.54 2.54 12.10
N MET A 12 3.09 1.82 13.08
CA MET A 12 4.47 1.97 13.52
C MET A 12 5.30 0.76 13.08
N VAL A 13 6.50 1.02 12.54
CA VAL A 13 7.47 -0.01 12.21
C VAL A 13 8.58 0.03 13.25
N VAL A 14 8.89 -1.13 13.83
CA VAL A 14 10.05 -1.32 14.69
C VAL A 14 11.07 -2.16 13.94
N VAL A 15 12.31 -1.67 13.86
CA VAL A 15 13.42 -2.38 13.22
C VAL A 15 14.46 -2.80 14.25
N SER A 16 15.01 -4.00 14.08
CA SER A 16 16.14 -4.51 14.86
C SER A 16 17.23 -4.97 13.90
N MET A 17 18.49 -5.00 14.35
CA MET A 17 19.57 -5.60 13.59
C MET A 17 19.30 -7.10 13.36
N GLU A 18 19.63 -7.60 12.16
CA GLU A 18 19.41 -9.01 11.79
C GLU A 18 20.17 -9.98 12.69
N ASN A 19 21.33 -9.57 13.21
CA ASN A 19 22.18 -10.34 14.12
C ASN A 19 21.89 -10.10 15.61
N ASP A 20 20.78 -9.47 15.96
CA ASP A 20 20.33 -9.24 17.34
C ASP A 20 19.03 -10.02 17.65
N PRO A 21 19.12 -11.33 17.90
CA PRO A 21 17.94 -12.16 18.15
C PRO A 21 17.20 -11.79 19.44
N TYR A 22 17.90 -11.17 20.41
CA TYR A 22 17.29 -10.71 21.65
C TYR A 22 16.27 -9.60 21.36
N SER A 23 16.69 -8.55 20.64
CA SER A 23 15.80 -7.45 20.28
C SER A 23 14.68 -7.92 19.36
N THR A 24 14.98 -8.77 18.35
CA THR A 24 13.96 -9.31 17.44
C THR A 24 12.87 -10.09 18.18
N GLU A 25 13.24 -10.96 19.11
CA GLU A 25 12.27 -11.73 19.91
C GLU A 25 11.44 -10.83 20.82
N ALA A 26 12.03 -9.77 21.38
CA ALA A 26 11.32 -8.80 22.21
C ALA A 26 10.26 -8.03 21.40
N VAL A 27 10.62 -7.50 20.23
CA VAL A 27 9.69 -6.69 19.41
C VAL A 27 8.63 -7.53 18.70
N ARG A 28 8.91 -8.81 18.40
CA ARG A 28 7.93 -9.73 17.79
C ARG A 28 6.64 -9.85 18.63
N LYS A 29 6.74 -9.73 19.95
CA LYS A 29 5.61 -9.80 20.88
C LYS A 29 4.67 -8.60 20.78
N LEU A 30 5.13 -7.49 20.20
CA LEU A 30 4.33 -6.26 19.99
C LEU A 30 3.59 -6.27 18.66
N ASN A 31 3.90 -7.20 17.75
CA ASN A 31 3.38 -7.19 16.39
C ASN A 31 1.91 -7.62 16.33
N ASP A 32 1.07 -6.75 15.79
CA ASP A 32 -0.30 -7.12 15.42
C ASP A 32 -0.33 -7.71 14.00
N LYS A 33 -0.78 -8.96 13.88
CA LYS A 33 -0.74 -9.69 12.62
C LYS A 33 -1.66 -9.09 11.54
N LYS A 34 -2.77 -8.46 11.94
CA LYS A 34 -3.70 -7.86 10.97
C LYS A 34 -3.11 -6.58 10.40
N THR A 35 -2.56 -5.72 11.26
CA THR A 35 -1.84 -4.52 10.84
C THR A 35 -0.63 -4.87 9.96
N GLU A 36 0.14 -5.90 10.31
CA GLU A 36 1.24 -6.40 9.46
C GLU A 36 0.75 -6.76 8.05
N ILE A 37 -0.32 -7.55 7.93
CA ILE A 37 -0.87 -7.96 6.63
C ILE A 37 -1.44 -6.77 5.86
N SER A 38 -2.21 -5.90 6.51
CA SER A 38 -2.79 -4.70 5.88
C SER A 38 -1.69 -3.79 5.32
N THR A 39 -0.70 -3.49 6.13
CA THR A 39 0.41 -2.61 5.73
C THR A 39 1.32 -3.27 4.69
N HIS A 40 1.47 -4.60 4.69
CA HIS A 40 2.15 -5.32 3.61
C HIS A 40 1.49 -5.03 2.26
N VAL A 41 0.18 -5.25 2.15
CA VAL A 41 -0.58 -5.02 0.91
C VAL A 41 -0.50 -3.55 0.46
N GLU A 42 -0.68 -2.61 1.38
CA GLU A 42 -0.61 -1.18 1.08
C GLU A 42 0.79 -0.75 0.60
N ARG A 43 1.85 -1.28 1.22
CA ARG A 43 3.23 -0.95 0.84
C ARG A 43 3.64 -1.60 -0.47
N GLU A 44 3.22 -2.83 -0.74
CA GLU A 44 3.44 -3.46 -2.05
C GLU A 44 2.79 -2.66 -3.16
N PHE A 45 1.56 -2.20 -2.94
CA PHE A 45 0.86 -1.35 -3.90
C PHE A 45 1.65 -0.08 -4.22
N LEU A 46 2.12 0.62 -3.18
CA LEU A 46 2.95 1.82 -3.32
C LEU A 46 4.27 1.53 -4.04
N GLN A 47 4.96 0.44 -3.68
CA GLN A 47 6.25 0.06 -4.26
C GLN A 47 6.14 -0.24 -5.76
N VAL A 48 5.08 -0.93 -6.19
CA VAL A 48 4.88 -1.28 -7.60
C VAL A 48 4.51 -0.07 -8.45
N LEU A 49 3.79 0.90 -7.89
CA LEU A 49 3.57 2.19 -8.54
C LEU A 49 4.84 3.06 -8.59
N GLU A 50 5.97 2.58 -8.05
CA GLU A 50 7.22 3.34 -7.89
C GLU A 50 7.00 4.69 -7.21
N GLY A 51 6.01 4.74 -6.31
CA GLY A 51 5.63 5.94 -5.60
C GLY A 51 6.59 6.22 -4.43
N GLY A 52 7.18 7.41 -4.42
CA GLY A 52 7.77 8.00 -3.21
C GLY A 52 6.71 8.71 -2.36
N CYS A 53 7.12 9.33 -1.24
CA CYS A 53 6.22 10.08 -0.35
C CYS A 53 5.48 11.25 -1.03
N THR A 54 5.94 11.70 -2.19
CA THR A 54 5.37 12.82 -2.95
C THR A 54 4.38 12.39 -4.02
N ALA A 55 4.24 11.10 -4.30
CA ALA A 55 3.30 10.61 -5.29
C ALA A 55 1.85 10.70 -4.75
N PRO A 56 0.88 11.18 -5.55
CA PRO A 56 -0.52 11.33 -5.17
C PRO A 56 -1.26 9.97 -5.15
N ILE A 57 -0.81 9.08 -4.25
CA ILE A 57 -1.25 7.70 -4.10
C ILE A 57 -1.89 7.53 -2.72
N GLY A 58 -3.07 6.88 -2.70
CA GLY A 58 -3.72 6.43 -1.47
C GLY A 58 -3.94 4.93 -1.49
N ALA A 59 -3.82 4.28 -0.33
CA ALA A 59 -4.10 2.86 -0.18
C ALA A 59 -4.56 2.53 1.23
N ILE A 60 -5.60 1.69 1.35
CA ILE A 60 -6.07 1.16 2.63
C ILE A 60 -6.50 -0.30 2.48
N ALA A 61 -5.98 -1.15 3.36
CA ALA A 61 -6.34 -2.55 3.49
C ALA A 61 -6.99 -2.80 4.86
N THR A 62 -8.20 -3.34 4.86
CA THR A 62 -8.96 -3.63 6.08
C THR A 62 -9.28 -5.12 6.17
N ILE A 63 -9.05 -5.71 7.34
CA ILE A 63 -9.32 -7.12 7.58
C ILE A 63 -10.51 -7.28 8.52
N HIS A 64 -11.56 -7.93 8.01
CA HIS A 64 -12.73 -8.31 8.78
C HIS A 64 -12.90 -9.83 8.71
N LYS A 65 -12.72 -10.51 9.85
CA LYS A 65 -12.62 -11.97 9.93
C LYS A 65 -11.52 -12.48 8.98
N ASP A 66 -11.88 -13.25 7.96
CA ASP A 66 -10.96 -13.83 6.98
C ASP A 66 -10.99 -13.09 5.63
N SER A 67 -11.68 -11.95 5.55
CA SER A 67 -11.73 -11.12 4.35
C SER A 67 -10.79 -9.92 4.48
N LEU A 68 -9.93 -9.74 3.48
CA LEU A 68 -9.10 -8.56 3.29
C LEU A 68 -9.73 -7.72 2.17
N ASN A 69 -10.17 -6.51 2.50
CA ASN A 69 -10.71 -5.54 1.55
C ASN A 69 -9.66 -4.46 1.31
N PHE A 70 -9.40 -4.16 0.04
CA PHE A 70 -8.41 -3.17 -0.37
C PHE A 70 -9.06 -2.08 -1.23
N GLU A 71 -8.71 -0.84 -0.95
CA GLU A 71 -9.01 0.32 -1.78
C GLU A 71 -7.71 1.07 -2.08
N GLY A 72 -7.40 1.25 -3.37
CA GLY A 72 -6.22 1.97 -3.83
C GLY A 72 -6.58 3.03 -4.87
N VAL A 73 -5.85 4.14 -4.87
CA VAL A 73 -6.07 5.25 -5.80
C VAL A 73 -4.74 5.87 -6.26
N LEU A 74 -4.70 6.26 -7.53
CA LEU A 74 -3.71 7.16 -8.13
C LEU A 74 -4.45 8.38 -8.70
N LEU A 75 -3.98 9.58 -8.38
CA LEU A 75 -4.57 10.85 -8.82
C LEU A 75 -3.58 11.62 -9.69
N SER A 76 -4.07 12.45 -10.63
CA SER A 76 -3.21 13.48 -11.24
C SER A 76 -2.87 14.56 -10.21
N LEU A 77 -1.76 15.30 -10.41
CA LEU A 77 -1.33 16.36 -9.48
C LEU A 77 -2.37 17.49 -9.33
N ASP A 78 -3.16 17.74 -10.37
CA ASP A 78 -4.27 18.70 -10.35
C ASP A 78 -5.60 18.10 -9.83
N GLY A 79 -5.62 16.81 -9.48
CA GLY A 79 -6.77 16.08 -8.96
C GLY A 79 -7.90 15.82 -9.96
N LYS A 80 -7.74 16.17 -11.25
CA LYS A 80 -8.79 16.00 -12.26
C LYS A 80 -8.95 14.56 -12.75
N GLN A 81 -7.87 13.78 -12.72
CA GLN A 81 -7.89 12.38 -13.09
C GLN A 81 -7.73 11.49 -11.86
N LYS A 82 -8.47 10.39 -11.86
CA LYS A 82 -8.46 9.40 -10.79
C LYS A 82 -8.55 8.01 -11.39
N ILE A 83 -7.58 7.16 -11.04
CA ILE A 83 -7.59 5.73 -11.34
C ILE A 83 -7.68 5.01 -9.99
N ALA A 84 -8.65 4.12 -9.84
CA ALA A 84 -8.92 3.47 -8.57
C ALA A 84 -9.16 1.97 -8.74
N VAL A 85 -8.82 1.22 -7.69
CA VAL A 85 -9.07 -0.22 -7.59
C VAL A 85 -9.70 -0.51 -6.24
N LYS A 86 -10.73 -1.35 -6.23
CA LYS A 86 -11.42 -1.82 -5.03
C LYS A 86 -11.69 -3.31 -5.16
N LYS A 87 -11.03 -4.11 -4.33
CA LYS A 87 -11.07 -5.58 -4.42
C LYS A 87 -11.03 -6.21 -3.03
N SER A 88 -11.52 -7.44 -2.95
CA SER A 88 -11.48 -8.23 -1.73
C SER A 88 -11.02 -9.65 -2.02
N ILE A 89 -10.26 -10.21 -1.09
CA ILE A 89 -9.75 -11.58 -1.14
C ILE A 89 -9.82 -12.21 0.25
N THR A 90 -9.66 -13.53 0.31
CA THR A 90 -9.36 -14.19 1.59
C THR A 90 -7.97 -13.77 2.07
N THR A 91 -7.82 -13.52 3.38
CA THR A 91 -6.56 -13.10 4.01
C THR A 91 -5.39 -14.03 3.72
N GLN A 92 -5.62 -15.31 3.40
CA GLN A 92 -4.57 -16.27 3.05
C GLN A 92 -3.82 -15.93 1.75
N HIS A 93 -4.43 -15.15 0.85
CA HIS A 93 -3.87 -14.82 -0.47
C HIS A 93 -3.24 -13.41 -0.53
N TYR A 94 -2.96 -12.79 0.62
CA TYR A 94 -2.52 -11.39 0.68
C TYR A 94 -1.15 -11.10 0.03
N LYS A 95 -0.27 -12.09 -0.06
CA LYS A 95 1.17 -11.89 -0.34
C LYS A 95 1.50 -11.14 -1.61
N ASP A 96 0.71 -11.30 -2.67
CA ASP A 96 0.91 -10.63 -3.98
C ASP A 96 -0.26 -9.71 -4.34
N PHE A 97 -1.18 -9.49 -3.38
CA PHE A 97 -2.43 -8.80 -3.65
C PHE A 97 -2.21 -7.32 -3.92
N GLY A 98 -1.32 -6.66 -3.15
CA GLY A 98 -0.99 -5.24 -3.36
C GLY A 98 -0.38 -5.01 -4.74
N ARG A 99 0.54 -5.88 -5.14
CA ARG A 99 1.13 -5.89 -6.50
C ARG A 99 0.09 -6.06 -7.60
N THR A 100 -0.83 -7.00 -7.43
CA THR A 100 -1.89 -7.27 -8.42
C THR A 100 -2.77 -6.02 -8.61
N CYS A 101 -3.17 -5.38 -7.51
CA CYS A 101 -3.95 -4.15 -7.54
C CYS A 101 -3.18 -2.98 -8.18
N ALA A 102 -1.88 -2.85 -7.93
CA ALA A 102 -1.06 -1.81 -8.54
C ALA A 102 -0.89 -2.02 -10.05
N GLN A 103 -0.69 -3.27 -10.49
CA GLN A 103 -0.58 -3.58 -11.91
C GLN A 103 -1.87 -3.24 -12.67
N GLU A 104 -3.03 -3.43 -12.05
CA GLU A 104 -4.31 -3.01 -12.62
C GLU A 104 -4.41 -1.49 -12.79
N ILE A 105 -3.97 -0.70 -11.80
CA ILE A 105 -3.88 0.75 -11.94
C ILE A 105 -2.96 1.13 -13.11
N LEU A 106 -1.77 0.53 -13.18
CA LEU A 106 -0.79 0.80 -14.24
C LEU A 106 -1.33 0.47 -15.63
N ASN A 107 -2.05 -0.65 -15.77
CA ASN A 107 -2.65 -1.09 -17.03
C ASN A 107 -3.85 -0.23 -17.45
N ASN A 108 -4.49 0.45 -16.49
CA ASN A 108 -5.66 1.30 -16.71
C ASN A 108 -5.29 2.79 -16.90
N GLY A 109 -4.10 3.08 -17.44
CA GLY A 109 -3.62 4.44 -17.69
C GLY A 109 -2.73 5.02 -16.59
N GLY A 110 -2.46 4.25 -15.52
CA GLY A 110 -1.63 4.69 -14.41
C GLY A 110 -0.16 4.82 -14.80
N SER A 111 0.30 4.05 -15.79
CA SER A 111 1.68 4.10 -16.27
C SER A 111 2.00 5.47 -16.87
N GLU A 112 1.14 5.98 -17.75
CA GLU A 112 1.25 7.28 -18.38
C GLU A 112 1.18 8.40 -17.33
N MET A 113 0.21 8.32 -16.42
CA MET A 113 0.05 9.28 -15.34
C MET A 113 1.28 9.34 -14.42
N MET A 114 1.87 8.19 -14.07
CA MET A 114 3.10 8.16 -13.26
C MET A 114 4.29 8.79 -13.97
N VAL A 115 4.40 8.64 -15.29
CA VAL A 115 5.44 9.31 -16.08
C VAL A 115 5.26 10.83 -16.05
N GLU A 116 4.03 11.33 -16.17
CA GLU A 116 3.71 12.75 -16.07
C GLU A 116 4.04 13.30 -14.67
N ILE A 117 3.60 12.62 -13.61
CA ILE A 117 3.89 12.98 -12.22
C ILE A 117 5.40 13.09 -11.97
N LYS A 118 6.19 12.11 -12.45
CA LYS A 118 7.65 12.12 -12.27
C LYS A 118 8.33 13.28 -12.99
N LYS A 119 7.82 13.73 -14.14
CA LYS A 119 8.36 14.89 -14.86
C LYS A 119 8.12 16.20 -14.14
N GLU A 120 6.99 16.34 -13.44
CA GLU A 120 6.66 17.57 -12.70
C GLU A 120 7.31 17.63 -11.30
N LEU A 121 7.65 16.47 -10.72
CA LEU A 121 8.29 16.37 -9.40
C LEU A 121 9.83 16.32 -9.44
N ALA A 122 10.45 16.26 -10.62
CA ALA A 122 11.90 16.28 -10.82
C ALA A 122 12.41 17.70 -11.07
#